data_AF-A0A8S0R1X7-F1
#
_entry.id   AF-A0A8S0R1X7-F1
#
_cell.length_a   1.000
_cell.length_b   1.000
_cell.length_c   1.000
_cell.angle_alpha   90.00
_cell.angle_beta   90.00
_cell.angle_gamma   90.00
#
_symmetry.space_group_name_H-M   'P 1'
#
loop_
_entity.id
_entity.type
_entity.pdbx_description
1 polymer ?
#
loop_
_entity_poly.entity_id
_entity_poly.type
_entity_poly.pdbx_seq_one_letter_code
_entity_poly.pdbx_strand_id
1 'polypeptide(L)'
;MAISDDIQRIMPTARDRTGGQVLNYREAVLLKNPSNPSLKGEVDDKYQYSCNKKDSLVHGWISTERDIGFWVITPSNEFRVGGPVKNDLTSHVGPTSLAVFFSGHYAGPDFGIRLRNGEPWKKVFGPVFIYLNSGSSNKPSTLWEDAKEQMQKETQMWPYDFPSSEDYPQANQRGTITGRLLVRDRYLGREIMPAKSA
;
A
#
# COMPACT_ATOMS: atom_id res chain seq x y z
N MET A 1 0.92 10.20 9.26
CA MET A 1 0.85 9.10 8.27
C MET A 1 -0.57 9.01 7.78
N ALA A 2 -0.76 8.77 6.49
CA ALA A 2 -2.06 8.59 5.85
C ALA A 2 -2.00 7.43 4.86
N ILE A 3 -2.95 6.50 4.98
CA ILE A 3 -3.07 5.27 4.16
C ILE A 3 -4.40 5.25 3.42
N SER A 4 -5.46 5.73 4.07
CA SER A 4 -6.79 5.91 3.51
C SER A 4 -7.45 7.11 4.20
N ASP A 5 -8.65 7.47 3.75
CA ASP A 5 -9.46 8.49 4.42
C ASP A 5 -9.75 8.13 5.88
N ASP A 6 -9.88 6.83 6.18
CA ASP A 6 -10.17 6.31 7.53
C ASP A 6 -8.91 6.00 8.36
N ILE A 7 -7.74 5.93 7.74
CA ILE A 7 -6.48 5.57 8.42
C ILE A 7 -5.48 6.71 8.25
N GLN A 8 -5.61 7.70 9.13
CA GLN A 8 -4.66 8.79 9.29
C GLN A 8 -4.34 8.97 10.77
N ARG A 9 -3.05 9.05 11.09
CA ARG A 9 -2.62 9.21 12.48
C ARG A 9 -1.24 9.83 12.63
N ILE A 10 -1.02 10.38 13.82
CA ILE A 10 0.33 10.60 14.35
C ILE A 10 0.92 9.24 14.69
N MET A 11 2.17 9.04 14.29
CA MET A 11 2.88 7.80 14.49
C MET A 11 3.95 7.99 15.57
N PRO A 12 4.20 6.96 16.39
CA PRO A 12 5.33 6.99 17.31
C PRO A 12 6.65 7.03 16.54
N THR A 13 7.67 7.61 17.18
CA THR A 13 9.03 7.55 16.65
C THR A 13 9.66 6.20 16.93
N ALA A 14 10.74 5.87 16.21
CA ALA A 14 11.52 4.66 16.51
C ALA A 14 12.04 4.66 17.96
N ARG A 15 12.43 5.83 18.50
CA ARG A 15 12.89 5.98 19.89
C ARG A 15 11.77 5.67 20.89
N ASP A 16 10.56 6.15 20.64
CA ASP A 16 9.38 5.85 21.49
C ASP A 16 9.14 4.35 21.56
N ARG A 17 9.25 3.68 20.41
CA ARG A 17 9.10 2.23 20.31
C ARG A 17 10.24 1.48 21.01
N THR A 18 11.50 1.90 20.87
CA THR A 18 12.64 1.29 21.58
C THR A 18 12.53 1.42 23.10
N GLY A 19 11.98 2.54 23.60
CA GLY A 19 11.71 2.74 25.03
C GLY A 19 10.41 2.07 25.52
N GLY A 20 9.67 1.43 24.63
CA GLY A 20 8.42 0.73 24.94
C GLY A 20 8.62 -0.66 25.54
N GLN A 21 7.52 -1.34 25.82
CA GLN A 21 7.51 -2.74 26.23
C GLN A 21 7.00 -3.60 25.08
N VAL A 22 7.85 -4.47 24.57
CA VAL A 22 7.42 -5.56 23.66
C VAL A 22 6.43 -6.46 24.40
N LEU A 23 5.32 -6.78 23.74
CA LEU A 23 4.28 -7.65 24.27
C LEU A 23 4.52 -9.11 23.79
N ASN A 24 3.47 -9.92 23.66
CA ASN A 24 3.59 -11.33 23.29
C ASN A 24 4.19 -11.57 21.89
N TYR A 25 4.09 -10.59 20.99
CA TYR A 25 4.67 -10.63 19.66
C TYR A 25 5.63 -9.46 19.48
N ARG A 26 6.77 -9.68 18.81
CA ARG A 26 7.83 -8.65 18.64
C ARG A 26 7.37 -7.42 17.86
N GLU A 27 6.33 -7.57 17.04
CA GLU A 27 5.71 -6.49 16.30
C GLU A 27 4.93 -5.53 17.21
N ALA A 28 4.28 -6.03 18.26
CA ALA A 28 3.42 -5.28 19.17
C ALA A 28 4.20 -4.68 20.36
N VAL A 29 4.22 -3.35 20.46
CA VAL A 29 4.97 -2.62 21.48
C VAL A 29 4.07 -1.62 22.20
N LEU A 30 3.93 -1.77 23.52
CA LEU A 30 3.25 -0.82 24.38
C LEU A 30 4.12 0.43 24.62
N LEU A 31 3.59 1.60 24.28
CA LEU A 31 4.26 2.90 24.43
C LEU A 31 4.10 3.41 25.87
N LYS A 32 5.17 3.28 26.68
CA LYS A 32 5.15 3.66 28.10
C LYS A 32 5.38 5.15 28.33
N ASN A 33 6.40 5.70 27.69
CA ASN A 33 6.84 7.09 27.83
C ASN A 33 7.19 7.70 26.46
N PRO A 34 6.23 7.78 25.52
CA PRO A 34 6.47 8.35 24.20
C PRO A 34 6.73 9.87 24.28
N SER A 35 7.51 10.38 23.33
CA SER A 35 7.78 11.80 23.13
C SER A 35 6.52 12.63 22.91
N ASN A 36 5.51 12.05 22.24
CA ASN A 36 4.16 12.59 22.22
C ASN A 36 3.29 11.94 23.31
N PRO A 37 2.91 12.68 24.38
CA PRO A 37 2.14 12.13 25.49
C PRO A 37 0.79 11.53 25.09
N SER A 38 0.18 11.95 23.98
CA SER A 38 -1.11 11.43 23.53
C SER A 38 -1.04 9.94 23.14
N LEU A 39 0.15 9.45 22.80
CA LEU A 39 0.38 8.06 22.41
C LEU A 39 0.62 7.13 23.62
N LYS A 40 0.67 7.68 24.85
CA LYS A 40 0.99 6.90 26.04
C LYS A 40 -0.11 5.87 26.33
N GLY A 41 0.31 4.63 26.51
CA GLY A 41 -0.59 3.50 26.75
C GLY A 41 -1.12 2.85 25.47
N GLU A 42 -0.82 3.39 24.29
CA GLU A 42 -1.15 2.75 23.02
C GLU A 42 -0.18 1.60 22.69
N VAL A 43 -0.63 0.67 21.86
CA VAL A 43 0.20 -0.39 21.28
C VAL A 43 0.48 -0.06 19.81
N ASP A 44 1.75 0.13 19.49
CA ASP A 44 2.27 0.21 18.12
C ASP A 44 2.45 -1.21 17.57
N ASP A 45 1.83 -1.50 16.42
CA ASP A 45 2.04 -2.73 15.67
C ASP A 45 2.04 -2.41 14.17
N LYS A 46 3.09 -2.83 13.47
CA LYS A 46 3.26 -2.56 12.03
C LYS A 46 2.06 -3.05 11.19
N TYR A 47 1.35 -4.09 11.64
CA TYR A 47 0.19 -4.64 10.93
C TYR A 47 -1.06 -3.75 11.04
N GLN A 48 -1.07 -2.73 11.91
CA GLN A 48 -2.08 -1.67 11.90
C GLN A 48 -1.98 -0.77 10.64
N TYR A 49 -0.85 -0.84 9.93
CA TYR A 49 -0.54 -0.01 8.77
C TYR A 49 -0.59 -0.82 7.46
N SER A 50 -1.30 -1.96 7.48
CA SER A 50 -1.52 -2.75 6.27
C SER A 50 -2.77 -2.30 5.53
N CYS A 51 -2.79 -2.51 4.22
CA CYS A 51 -3.97 -2.30 3.38
C CYS A 51 -4.04 -3.39 2.31
N ASN A 52 -5.26 -3.66 1.80
CA ASN A 52 -5.44 -4.51 0.63
C ASN A 52 -4.72 -3.89 -0.56
N LYS A 53 -4.07 -4.72 -1.38
CA LYS A 53 -3.36 -4.23 -2.57
C LYS A 53 -4.23 -3.43 -3.53
N LYS A 54 -5.49 -3.84 -3.74
CA LYS A 54 -6.44 -3.11 -4.60
C LYS A 54 -6.73 -1.68 -4.11
N ASP A 55 -6.64 -1.45 -2.80
CA ASP A 55 -6.97 -0.18 -2.15
C ASP A 55 -5.70 0.67 -1.87
N SER A 56 -4.52 0.05 -1.85
CA SER A 56 -3.22 0.72 -1.62
C SER A 56 -2.63 1.31 -2.92
N LEU A 57 -3.30 2.36 -3.42
CA LEU A 57 -2.86 3.13 -4.60
C LEU A 57 -2.04 4.38 -4.23
N VAL A 58 -2.28 4.97 -3.06
CA VAL A 58 -1.49 6.09 -2.53
C VAL A 58 -1.46 6.02 -1.00
N HIS A 59 -0.28 6.23 -0.43
CA HIS A 59 -0.08 6.35 1.03
C HIS A 59 1.19 7.14 1.32
N GLY A 60 1.30 7.69 2.52
CA GLY A 60 2.45 8.52 2.84
C GLY A 60 2.39 9.28 4.15
N TRP A 61 3.09 10.40 4.15
CA TRP A 61 3.37 11.22 5.32
C TRP A 61 3.08 12.67 5.06
N ILE A 62 2.52 13.31 6.08
CA ILE A 62 2.32 14.75 6.13
C ILE A 62 3.18 15.26 7.28
N SER A 63 3.94 16.32 7.02
CA SER A 63 4.64 17.10 8.03
C SER A 63 3.92 18.43 8.20
N THR A 64 3.10 18.55 9.25
CA THR A 64 2.34 19.77 9.55
C THR A 64 3.22 20.95 9.93
N GLU A 65 4.43 20.72 10.46
CA GLU A 65 5.40 21.77 10.79
C GLU A 65 6.00 22.44 9.55
N ARG A 66 6.05 21.73 8.42
CA ARG A 66 6.67 22.18 7.17
C ARG A 66 5.65 22.40 6.05
N ASP A 67 4.40 22.03 6.29
CA ASP A 67 3.32 21.96 5.31
C ASP A 67 3.72 21.20 4.04
N ILE A 68 4.35 20.02 4.20
CA ILE A 68 4.77 19.15 3.08
C ILE A 68 4.19 17.74 3.18
N GLY A 69 3.94 17.13 2.03
CA GLY A 69 3.56 15.73 1.87
C GLY A 69 4.62 14.92 1.12
N PHE A 70 4.77 13.66 1.53
CA PHE A 70 5.58 12.64 0.86
C PHE A 70 4.72 11.41 0.62
N TRP A 71 4.61 10.97 -0.63
CA TRP A 71 3.65 9.94 -1.03
C TRP A 71 4.29 8.87 -1.90
N VAL A 72 3.89 7.62 -1.66
CA VAL A 72 4.15 6.50 -2.55
C VAL A 72 2.87 6.23 -3.33
N ILE A 73 2.92 6.44 -4.63
CA ILE A 73 1.82 6.16 -5.56
C ILE A 73 2.13 4.87 -6.32
N THR A 74 1.20 3.94 -6.31
CA THR A 74 1.26 2.69 -7.06
C THR A 74 0.14 2.67 -8.10
N PRO A 75 0.41 3.08 -9.35
CA PRO A 75 -0.61 3.25 -10.38
C PRO A 75 -1.18 1.92 -10.92
N SER A 76 -0.48 0.80 -10.70
CA SER A 76 -0.94 -0.53 -11.09
C SER A 76 -0.54 -1.59 -10.06
N ASN A 77 -1.42 -2.58 -9.89
CA ASN A 77 -1.17 -3.74 -9.04
C ASN A 77 -0.59 -4.94 -9.80
N GLU A 78 -0.40 -4.86 -11.13
CA GLU A 78 0.00 -6.00 -11.98
C GLU A 78 1.34 -6.65 -11.58
N PHE A 79 2.25 -5.87 -11.00
CA PHE A 79 3.54 -6.37 -10.57
C PHE A 79 3.53 -6.93 -9.14
N ARG A 80 2.45 -6.70 -8.37
CA ARG A 80 2.32 -7.19 -7.01
C ARG A 80 1.73 -8.61 -7.00
N VAL A 81 2.10 -9.40 -5.98
CA VAL A 81 1.65 -10.80 -5.85
C VAL A 81 0.47 -10.99 -4.91
N GLY A 82 -0.31 -12.06 -5.11
CA GLY A 82 -1.34 -12.55 -4.17
C GLY A 82 -2.75 -12.02 -4.37
N GLY A 83 -2.98 -11.27 -5.45
CA GLY A 83 -4.31 -10.80 -5.82
C GLY A 83 -4.78 -9.56 -5.07
N PRO A 84 -5.98 -9.06 -5.43
CA PRO A 84 -6.47 -7.74 -5.02
C PRO A 84 -6.71 -7.60 -3.51
N VAL A 85 -7.10 -8.69 -2.84
CA VAL A 85 -7.44 -8.72 -1.41
C VAL A 85 -6.27 -9.13 -0.50
N LYS A 86 -5.08 -9.40 -1.06
CA LYS A 86 -3.91 -9.65 -0.23
C LYS A 86 -3.55 -8.35 0.49
N ASN A 87 -3.45 -8.43 1.82
CA ASN A 87 -2.92 -7.33 2.64
C ASN A 87 -1.40 -7.27 2.55
N ASP A 88 -0.87 -6.07 2.58
CA ASP A 88 0.56 -5.83 2.79
C ASP A 88 0.79 -4.51 3.52
N LEU A 89 2.01 -4.35 4.04
CA LEU A 89 2.40 -3.15 4.77
C LEU A 89 2.51 -1.94 3.84
N THR A 90 2.04 -0.79 4.29
CA THR A 90 2.18 0.49 3.58
C THR A 90 3.18 1.42 4.27
N SER A 91 3.25 1.36 5.60
CA SER A 91 4.13 2.20 6.41
C SER A 91 4.74 1.41 7.58
N HIS A 92 5.72 2.01 8.24
CA HIS A 92 6.32 1.48 9.47
C HIS A 92 6.44 2.59 10.52
N VAL A 93 6.93 2.26 11.73
CA VAL A 93 7.22 3.24 12.80
C VAL A 93 8.11 4.39 12.32
N GLY A 94 7.86 5.61 12.81
CA GLY A 94 8.50 6.82 12.30
C GLY A 94 8.14 7.11 10.82
N PRO A 95 8.70 8.15 10.19
CA PRO A 95 8.33 8.57 8.83
C PRO A 95 8.86 7.61 7.74
N THR A 96 8.36 6.37 7.75
CA THR A 96 8.75 5.29 6.82
C THR A 96 7.54 4.88 5.99
N SER A 97 7.65 5.00 4.67
CA SER A 97 6.70 4.42 3.72
C SER A 97 7.34 3.21 3.02
N LEU A 98 6.52 2.22 2.70
CA LEU A 98 6.92 0.98 2.06
C LEU A 98 6.22 0.82 0.70
N ALA A 99 6.97 0.38 -0.30
CA ALA A 99 6.44 -0.11 -1.56
C ALA A 99 6.65 -1.63 -1.61
N VAL A 100 5.71 -2.40 -1.06
CA VAL A 100 5.89 -3.86 -0.95
C VAL A 100 5.47 -4.56 -2.24
N PHE A 101 6.46 -4.97 -3.03
CA PHE A 101 6.26 -5.71 -4.28
C PHE A 101 5.92 -7.18 -4.03
N PHE A 102 6.69 -7.81 -3.14
CA PHE A 102 6.60 -9.22 -2.81
C PHE A 102 6.83 -9.43 -1.31
N SER A 103 5.94 -10.17 -0.65
CA SER A 103 6.10 -10.57 0.74
C SER A 103 5.29 -11.82 1.06
N GLY A 104 5.72 -12.57 2.09
CA GLY A 104 4.93 -13.65 2.69
C GLY A 104 3.88 -13.18 3.71
N HIS A 105 3.72 -11.86 3.92
CA HIS A 105 2.74 -11.34 4.87
C HIS A 105 1.33 -11.82 4.49
N TYR A 106 0.59 -12.35 5.48
CA TYR A 106 -0.78 -12.88 5.32
C TYR A 106 -0.92 -14.07 4.35
N ALA A 107 0.19 -14.66 3.91
CA ALA A 107 0.17 -15.80 2.98
C ALA A 107 1.04 -16.98 3.45
N GLY A 108 1.86 -16.77 4.49
CA GLY A 108 2.71 -17.81 5.07
C GLY A 108 4.05 -17.98 4.36
N PRO A 109 4.94 -18.82 4.91
CA PRO A 109 6.32 -18.97 4.43
C PRO A 109 6.41 -19.64 3.04
N ASP A 110 5.39 -20.41 2.65
CA ASP A 110 5.38 -21.14 1.37
C ASP A 110 4.87 -20.30 0.18
N PHE A 111 4.36 -19.10 0.41
CA PHE A 111 3.95 -18.17 -0.65
C PHE A 111 5.14 -17.58 -1.44
N GLY A 112 6.37 -17.87 -0.99
CA GLY A 112 7.63 -17.45 -1.62
C GLY A 112 7.86 -18.02 -3.03
N ILE A 113 8.68 -17.34 -3.83
CA ILE A 113 9.22 -17.90 -5.07
C ILE A 113 10.34 -18.89 -4.71
N ARG A 114 10.22 -20.14 -5.16
CA ARG A 114 11.27 -21.16 -5.09
C ARG A 114 11.81 -21.44 -6.49
N LEU A 115 12.90 -20.80 -6.86
CA LEU A 115 13.58 -21.06 -8.12
C LEU A 115 14.29 -22.42 -8.04
N ARG A 116 14.08 -23.29 -9.02
CA ARG A 116 14.70 -24.62 -9.13
C ARG A 116 15.31 -24.77 -10.53
N ASN A 117 16.21 -25.74 -10.68
CA ASN A 117 16.72 -26.22 -11.97
C ASN A 117 17.40 -25.17 -12.89
N GLY A 118 17.88 -24.06 -12.34
CA GLY A 118 18.63 -23.07 -13.12
C GLY A 118 17.82 -22.32 -14.19
N GLU A 119 16.49 -22.38 -14.14
CA GLU A 119 15.64 -21.64 -15.09
C GLU A 119 15.84 -20.12 -14.91
N PRO A 120 15.99 -19.35 -15.99
CA PRO A 120 16.03 -17.90 -15.92
C PRO A 120 14.62 -17.36 -15.64
N TRP A 121 14.45 -16.63 -14.54
CA TRP A 121 13.21 -15.93 -14.22
C TRP A 121 13.45 -14.42 -14.26
N LYS A 122 12.49 -13.70 -14.83
CA LYS A 122 12.52 -12.25 -14.90
C LYS A 122 11.15 -11.68 -14.59
N LYS A 123 11.13 -10.61 -13.79
CA LYS A 123 9.93 -9.87 -13.44
C LYS A 123 10.27 -8.39 -13.27
N VAL A 124 9.49 -7.52 -13.91
CA VAL A 124 9.54 -6.09 -13.63
C VAL A 124 8.64 -5.77 -12.45
N PHE A 125 9.17 -5.01 -11.50
CA PHE A 125 8.42 -4.45 -10.38
C PHE A 125 8.33 -2.94 -10.52
N GLY A 126 7.12 -2.40 -10.37
CA GLY A 126 6.87 -0.99 -10.63
C GLY A 126 6.70 -0.68 -12.13
N PRO A 127 6.90 0.59 -12.53
CA PRO A 127 7.35 1.70 -11.67
C PRO A 127 6.39 2.05 -10.52
N VAL A 128 6.96 2.53 -9.41
CA VAL A 128 6.22 3.26 -8.36
C VAL A 128 6.59 4.73 -8.45
N PHE A 129 5.62 5.60 -8.20
CA PHE A 129 5.80 7.04 -8.32
C PHE A 129 5.94 7.67 -6.94
N ILE A 130 7.02 8.40 -6.70
CA ILE A 130 7.23 9.14 -5.46
C ILE A 130 6.79 10.57 -5.69
N TYR A 131 5.76 11.00 -4.97
CA TYR A 131 5.18 12.32 -5.10
C TYR A 131 5.48 13.19 -3.88
N LEU A 132 5.84 14.44 -4.14
CA LEU A 132 6.08 15.46 -3.14
C LEU A 132 5.17 16.65 -3.46
N ASN A 133 4.47 17.14 -2.45
CA ASN A 133 3.69 18.36 -2.54
C ASN A 133 3.90 19.22 -1.30
N SER A 134 3.57 20.50 -1.43
CA SER A 134 3.66 21.49 -0.35
C SER A 134 2.42 22.36 -0.34
N GLY A 135 1.96 22.71 0.84
CA GLY A 135 0.83 23.60 1.08
C GLY A 135 1.27 24.99 1.52
N SER A 136 0.29 25.88 1.65
CA SER A 136 0.43 27.19 2.27
C SER A 136 -0.67 27.47 3.31
N SER A 137 -1.48 26.44 3.62
CA SER A 137 -2.77 26.63 4.29
C SER A 137 -2.84 26.02 5.69
N ASN A 138 -1.76 25.36 6.16
CA ASN A 138 -1.75 24.58 7.41
C ASN A 138 -2.92 23.60 7.52
N LYS A 139 -3.47 23.13 6.38
CA LYS A 139 -4.55 22.15 6.31
C LYS A 139 -4.00 20.84 5.76
N PRO A 140 -3.68 19.85 6.61
CA PRO A 140 -3.16 18.56 6.18
C PRO A 140 -4.01 17.86 5.12
N SER A 141 -5.33 18.06 5.16
CA SER A 141 -6.25 17.46 4.19
C SER A 141 -5.97 17.91 2.75
N THR A 142 -5.52 19.14 2.51
CA THR A 142 -5.25 19.60 1.13
C THR A 142 -4.08 18.83 0.50
N LEU A 143 -3.06 18.51 1.29
CA LEU A 143 -1.92 17.70 0.83
C LEU A 143 -2.35 16.26 0.48
N TRP A 144 -3.29 15.71 1.24
CA TRP A 144 -3.83 14.37 0.99
C TRP A 144 -4.73 14.33 -0.25
N GLU A 145 -5.65 15.29 -0.39
CA GLU A 145 -6.52 15.37 -1.57
C GLU A 145 -5.71 15.56 -2.87
N ASP A 146 -4.72 16.44 -2.85
CA ASP A 146 -3.81 16.65 -3.99
C ASP A 146 -3.01 15.38 -4.34
N ALA A 147 -2.56 14.61 -3.33
CA ALA A 147 -1.91 13.33 -3.56
C ALA A 147 -2.85 12.28 -4.18
N LYS A 148 -4.14 12.27 -3.78
CA LYS A 148 -5.17 11.42 -4.41
C LYS A 148 -5.43 11.84 -5.85
N GLU A 149 -5.51 13.14 -6.13
CA GLU A 149 -5.64 13.65 -7.50
C GLU A 149 -4.44 13.26 -8.37
N GLN A 150 -3.22 13.38 -7.85
CA GLN A 150 -2.02 12.92 -8.56
C GLN A 150 -2.07 11.42 -8.81
N MET A 151 -2.48 10.62 -7.82
CA MET A 151 -2.63 9.17 -7.97
C MET A 151 -3.61 8.79 -9.09
N GLN A 152 -4.72 9.52 -9.24
CA GLN A 152 -5.66 9.30 -10.34
C GLN A 152 -5.02 9.57 -11.71
N LYS A 153 -4.22 10.65 -11.83
CA LYS A 153 -3.48 10.95 -13.06
C LYS A 153 -2.49 9.84 -13.40
N GLU A 154 -1.70 9.40 -12.42
CA GLU A 154 -0.73 8.31 -12.61
C GLU A 154 -1.41 6.98 -12.99
N THR A 155 -2.57 6.68 -12.41
CA THR A 155 -3.35 5.48 -12.74
C THR A 155 -3.86 5.52 -14.19
N GLN A 156 -4.29 6.70 -14.66
CA GLN A 156 -4.74 6.89 -16.05
C GLN A 156 -3.59 6.86 -17.06
N MET A 157 -2.39 7.27 -16.66
CA MET A 157 -1.18 7.19 -17.49
C MET A 157 -0.61 5.77 -17.57
N TRP A 158 -1.12 4.81 -16.80
CA TRP A 158 -0.64 3.43 -16.86
C TRP A 158 -1.14 2.71 -18.12
N PRO A 159 -0.29 1.91 -18.80
CA PRO A 159 1.14 1.74 -18.58
C PRO A 159 1.95 2.94 -19.11
N TYR A 160 2.98 3.36 -18.36
CA TYR A 160 3.90 4.41 -18.80
C TYR A 160 4.64 4.04 -20.09
N ASP A 161 5.02 5.05 -20.87
CA ASP A 161 5.77 4.94 -22.12
C ASP A 161 7.29 5.18 -21.96
N PHE A 162 7.70 5.87 -20.90
CA PHE A 162 9.10 6.18 -20.62
C PHE A 162 10.00 4.98 -20.26
N PRO A 163 9.53 3.86 -19.65
CA PRO A 163 10.42 2.75 -19.32
C PRO A 163 11.01 2.12 -20.58
N SER A 164 12.33 2.19 -20.74
CA SER A 164 13.02 1.70 -21.95
C SER A 164 13.47 0.24 -21.88
N SER A 165 13.15 -0.47 -20.79
CA SER A 165 13.49 -1.89 -20.65
C SER A 165 12.64 -2.74 -21.59
N GLU A 166 13.26 -3.64 -22.33
CA GLU A 166 12.57 -4.64 -23.17
C GLU A 166 11.67 -5.58 -22.34
N ASP A 167 11.94 -5.68 -21.03
CA ASP A 167 11.21 -6.54 -20.10
C ASP A 167 9.93 -5.88 -19.57
N TYR A 168 9.71 -4.61 -19.87
CA TYR A 168 8.50 -3.88 -19.52
C TYR A 168 7.56 -3.85 -20.73
N PRO A 169 6.42 -4.56 -20.70
CA PRO A 169 5.48 -4.54 -21.81
C PRO A 169 4.89 -3.15 -22.00
N GLN A 170 5.06 -2.59 -23.19
CA GLN A 170 4.46 -1.33 -23.60
C GLN A 170 2.94 -1.45 -23.79
N ALA A 171 2.25 -0.32 -23.90
CA ALA A 171 0.79 -0.29 -24.07
C ALA A 171 0.28 -1.17 -25.21
N ASN A 172 0.95 -1.14 -26.37
CA ASN A 172 0.61 -1.92 -27.56
C ASN A 172 0.96 -3.42 -27.44
N GLN A 173 1.66 -3.84 -26.39
CA GLN A 173 2.00 -5.24 -26.11
C GLN A 173 1.09 -5.85 -25.04
N ARG A 174 0.09 -5.09 -24.56
CA ARG A 174 -0.88 -5.52 -23.55
C ARG A 174 -2.23 -5.79 -24.21
N GLY A 175 -2.98 -6.72 -23.63
CA GLY A 175 -4.32 -7.06 -24.08
C GLY A 175 -5.36 -6.84 -22.99
N THR A 176 -6.61 -6.64 -23.40
CA THR A 176 -7.75 -6.48 -22.49
C THR A 176 -8.74 -7.63 -22.70
N ILE A 177 -9.17 -8.25 -21.61
CA ILE A 177 -10.25 -9.23 -21.62
C ILE A 177 -11.52 -8.54 -21.13
N THR A 178 -12.59 -8.61 -21.94
CA THR A 178 -13.92 -8.10 -21.57
C THR A 178 -14.92 -9.24 -21.57
N GLY A 179 -15.90 -9.16 -20.67
CA GLY A 179 -16.91 -10.20 -20.51
C GLY A 179 -17.86 -9.90 -19.36
N ARG A 180 -18.68 -10.89 -19.02
CA ARG A 180 -19.65 -10.80 -17.93
C ARG A 180 -19.38 -11.90 -16.90
N LEU A 181 -19.14 -11.51 -15.66
CA LEU A 181 -19.02 -12.45 -14.55
C LEU A 181 -20.42 -12.81 -14.02
N LEU A 182 -20.73 -14.10 -14.01
CA LEU A 182 -21.94 -14.65 -13.45
C LEU A 182 -21.59 -15.48 -12.20
N VAL A 183 -22.30 -15.24 -11.10
CA VAL A 183 -22.06 -15.85 -9.79
C VAL A 183 -23.25 -16.71 -9.41
N ARG A 184 -22.96 -17.87 -8.81
CA ARG A 184 -23.95 -18.72 -8.16
C ARG A 184 -23.70 -18.70 -6.66
N ASP A 185 -24.47 -17.88 -5.96
CA ASP A 185 -24.42 -17.81 -4.51
C ASP A 185 -25.60 -18.57 -3.90
N ARG A 186 -25.31 -19.77 -3.37
CA ARG A 186 -26.33 -20.67 -2.80
C ARG A 186 -27.07 -20.10 -1.59
N TYR A 187 -26.54 -19.05 -0.95
CA TYR A 187 -27.19 -18.40 0.20
C TYR A 187 -28.20 -17.34 -0.23
N LEU A 188 -28.03 -16.75 -1.42
CA LEU A 188 -28.96 -15.76 -1.98
C LEU A 188 -30.01 -16.40 -2.90
N GLY A 189 -29.67 -17.50 -3.57
CA GLY A 189 -30.60 -18.21 -4.44
C GLY A 189 -29.96 -19.40 -5.15
N ARG A 190 -30.78 -20.19 -5.85
CA ARG A 190 -30.27 -21.30 -6.68
C ARG A 190 -29.87 -20.86 -8.08
N GLU A 191 -30.37 -19.71 -8.51
CA GLU A 191 -30.16 -19.15 -9.84
C GLU A 191 -28.78 -18.50 -9.98
N ILE A 192 -28.33 -18.42 -11.23
CA ILE A 192 -27.12 -17.70 -11.60
C ILE A 192 -27.49 -16.22 -11.72
N MET A 193 -26.70 -15.35 -11.09
CA MET A 193 -26.92 -13.91 -11.12
C MET A 193 -25.67 -13.15 -11.57
N PRO A 194 -25.80 -11.95 -12.15
CA PRO A 194 -24.65 -11.09 -12.45
C PRO A 194 -23.86 -10.74 -11.18
N ALA A 195 -22.54 -10.73 -11.26
CA ALA A 195 -21.70 -10.16 -10.20
C ALA A 195 -22.00 -8.66 -10.04
N LYS A 196 -22.03 -8.15 -8.80
CA LYS A 196 -22.22 -6.71 -8.53
C LYS A 196 -21.01 -5.87 -8.90
N SER A 197 -19.81 -6.42 -8.71
CA SER A 197 -18.54 -5.82 -9.09
C SER A 197 -17.50 -6.93 -9.29
N ALA A 198 -16.47 -6.64 -10.07
CA ALA A 198 -15.27 -7.47 -10.23
C ALA A 198 -14.09 -6.80 -9.51
#